data_AF-A0A7V9LP14-F1
#
_entry.id   AF-A0A7V9LP14-F1
#
_cell.length_a   1.000
_cell.length_b   1.000
_cell.length_c   1.000
_cell.angle_alpha   90.00
_cell.angle_beta   90.00
_cell.angle_gamma   90.00
#
_symmetry.space_group_name_H-M   'P 1'
#
loop_
_entity.id
_entity.type
_entity.pdbx_description
1 polymer ?
#
loop_
_entity_poly.entity_id
_entity_poly.type
_entity_poly.pdbx_seq_one_letter_code
_entity_poly.pdbx_strand_id
1 'polypeptide(L)'
;MLRTRPGWFARLAAGVLLVVWACGGDQPVEPEPEPEPTEWTEPIVPAPNVDVPRGVQLTEEGSELAIGETASAIYRADRSRVSVVDVTVSSVLRGSIGRDFTTFDLPEKVAEQTPYYVRVRVTNDGPGPLAGAAVPVYALDSTATYFPATSLLGTLPACPGGPLPMPFAPQDTQTRCLLFLAPDGVRIQEIQLRPYEGYDPVSWTVPDRVERYQPSQPPDGPKKRG
;
A
#
# COMPACT_ATOMS: atom_id res chain seq x y z
N MET A 1 4.14 -20.22 56.70
CA MET A 1 5.27 -20.95 57.33
C MET A 1 6.45 -20.83 56.36
N LEU A 2 7.40 -19.88 56.46
CA LEU A 2 8.29 -19.43 57.56
C LEU A 2 9.60 -20.27 57.67
N ARG A 3 10.70 -19.74 57.11
CA ARG A 3 12.13 -19.82 57.53
C ARG A 3 13.00 -19.17 56.45
N THR A 4 13.69 -18.01 56.54
CA THR A 4 14.54 -17.30 57.53
C THR A 4 16.05 -17.66 57.55
N ARG A 5 16.88 -16.81 56.91
CA ARG A 5 18.23 -16.28 57.32
C ARG A 5 19.39 -17.28 57.62
N PRO A 6 20.68 -16.87 57.81
CA PRO A 6 21.36 -15.54 57.80
C PRO A 6 22.36 -15.36 56.62
N GLY A 7 23.30 -14.39 56.52
CA GLY A 7 23.46 -13.08 57.21
C GLY A 7 24.92 -12.68 57.60
N TRP A 8 25.26 -11.39 57.38
CA TRP A 8 26.39 -10.57 57.92
C TRP A 8 27.86 -10.77 57.50
N PHE A 9 28.49 -9.67 57.05
CA PHE A 9 29.61 -9.01 57.76
C PHE A 9 29.58 -7.50 57.52
N ALA A 10 29.98 -6.70 58.51
CA ALA A 10 30.06 -5.24 58.46
C ALA A 10 31.34 -4.75 59.16
N ARG A 11 31.88 -3.58 58.78
CA ARG A 11 32.67 -2.69 59.65
C ARG A 11 32.92 -1.31 59.03
N LEU A 12 32.94 -0.28 59.89
CA LEU A 12 33.22 1.13 59.58
C LEU A 12 34.67 1.51 59.92
N ALA A 13 35.19 2.55 59.25
CA ALA A 13 36.02 3.64 59.81
C ALA A 13 36.10 4.75 58.73
N ALA A 14 35.59 5.98 58.91
CA ALA A 14 35.94 7.05 59.84
C ALA A 14 37.18 7.88 59.40
N GLY A 15 36.99 9.17 59.12
CA GLY A 15 38.04 10.11 58.75
C GLY A 15 37.50 11.48 58.30
N VAL A 16 37.30 12.40 59.25
CA VAL A 16 36.94 13.81 58.99
C VAL A 16 38.16 14.68 59.24
N LEU A 17 38.49 15.59 58.33
CA LEU A 17 39.25 16.80 58.67
C LEU A 17 38.97 17.92 57.67
N LEU A 18 38.52 19.05 58.20
CA LEU A 18 38.21 20.29 57.49
C LEU A 18 39.49 21.12 57.26
N VAL A 19 39.58 21.78 56.11
CA VAL A 19 40.40 22.99 55.93
C VAL A 19 39.54 24.03 55.22
N VAL A 20 39.53 25.26 55.75
CA VAL A 20 38.74 26.38 55.23
C VAL A 20 39.70 27.49 54.81
N TRP A 21 39.53 28.03 53.60
CA TRP A 21 39.85 29.40 53.14
C TRP A 21 39.25 29.51 51.72
N ALA A 22 38.14 30.22 51.48
CA ALA A 22 37.97 31.68 51.45
C ALA A 22 38.69 32.36 50.25
N CYS A 23 37.99 32.50 49.11
CA CYS A 23 37.71 33.79 48.42
C CYS A 23 37.15 33.63 46.99
N GLY A 24 35.99 34.26 46.74
CA GLY A 24 35.65 35.00 45.51
C GLY A 24 35.54 34.25 44.18
N GLY A 25 34.31 34.02 43.70
CA GLY A 25 34.08 33.51 42.35
C GLY A 25 32.63 33.17 42.01
N ASP A 26 31.66 34.05 42.31
CA ASP A 26 30.31 33.91 41.74
C ASP A 26 30.37 34.10 40.22
N GLN A 27 30.33 32.98 39.49
CA GLN A 27 30.02 32.92 38.07
C GLN A 27 28.55 32.48 37.97
N PRO A 28 27.64 33.31 37.44
CA PRO A 28 26.30 32.85 37.10
C PRO A 28 26.44 31.70 36.11
N VAL A 29 25.85 30.55 36.41
CA VAL A 29 25.73 29.46 35.43
C VAL A 29 24.69 29.93 34.41
N GLU A 30 25.21 30.43 33.28
CA GLU A 30 24.40 30.74 32.11
C GLU A 30 23.69 29.46 31.67
N PRO A 31 22.36 29.44 31.55
CA PRO A 31 21.64 28.21 31.20
C PRO A 31 22.04 27.79 29.79
N GLU A 32 22.61 26.59 29.68
CA GLU A 32 22.91 25.95 28.40
C GLU A 32 21.62 25.93 27.55
N PRO A 33 21.63 26.45 26.31
CA PRO A 33 20.42 26.48 25.51
C PRO A 33 19.93 25.06 25.24
N GLU A 34 18.67 24.78 25.56
CA GLU A 34 18.02 23.53 25.16
C GLU A 34 18.19 23.36 23.64
N PRO A 35 18.60 22.17 23.16
CA PRO A 35 18.71 21.93 21.73
C PRO A 35 17.34 22.07 21.10
N GLU A 36 17.18 23.07 20.22
CA GLU A 36 15.93 23.27 19.50
C GLU A 36 15.55 21.97 18.75
N PRO A 37 14.25 21.62 18.69
CA PRO A 37 13.82 20.42 17.99
C PRO A 37 14.29 20.48 16.54
N THR A 38 15.20 19.58 16.16
CA THR A 38 15.60 19.45 14.75
C THR A 38 14.38 18.96 13.99
N GLU A 39 13.73 19.87 13.25
CA GLU A 39 12.70 19.51 12.30
C GLU A 39 13.30 18.56 11.27
N TRP A 40 12.91 17.29 11.35
CA TRP A 40 13.25 16.28 10.36
C TRP A 40 12.41 16.55 9.11
N THR A 41 12.86 17.50 8.29
CA THR A 41 12.29 17.72 6.96
C THR A 41 12.57 16.49 6.10
N GLU A 42 11.58 15.63 5.95
CA GLU A 42 11.65 14.52 5.00
C GLU A 42 11.89 15.07 3.58
N PRO A 43 12.76 14.44 2.78
CA PRO A 43 13.10 14.95 1.45
C PRO A 43 11.89 14.85 0.53
N ILE A 44 11.28 16.00 0.21
CA ILE A 44 10.13 16.10 -0.70
C ILE A 44 10.52 15.56 -2.07
N VAL A 45 9.93 14.42 -2.46
CA VAL A 45 10.09 13.85 -3.81
C VAL A 45 9.23 14.67 -4.78
N PRO A 46 9.81 15.33 -5.79
CA PRO A 46 9.03 16.18 -6.69
C PRO A 46 8.14 15.35 -7.62
N ALA A 47 6.95 15.88 -7.88
CA ALA A 47 6.00 15.31 -8.84
C ALA A 47 6.65 15.05 -10.21
N PRO A 48 6.31 13.95 -10.89
CA PRO A 48 6.73 13.72 -12.27
C PRO A 48 6.15 14.79 -13.20
N ASN A 49 6.97 15.24 -14.13
CA ASN A 49 6.53 16.09 -15.23
C ASN A 49 6.77 15.33 -16.55
N VAL A 50 5.77 15.32 -17.42
CA VAL A 50 5.79 14.75 -18.77
C VAL A 50 4.84 15.58 -19.64
N ASP A 51 5.14 15.72 -20.93
CA ASP A 51 4.25 16.39 -21.86
C ASP A 51 2.92 15.62 -21.96
N VAL A 52 1.86 16.18 -21.38
CA VAL A 52 0.49 15.64 -21.46
C VAL A 52 -0.04 15.83 -22.89
N PRO A 53 -0.41 14.76 -23.62
CA PRO A 53 -0.83 14.90 -25.01
C PRO A 53 -2.15 15.69 -25.17
N ARG A 54 -2.26 16.39 -26.29
CA ARG A 54 -3.43 17.25 -26.59
C ARG A 54 -4.74 16.44 -26.55
N GLY A 55 -5.67 16.88 -25.71
CA GLY A 55 -6.98 16.25 -25.53
C GLY A 55 -7.08 15.35 -24.30
N VAL A 56 -5.95 14.97 -23.70
CA VAL A 56 -5.93 14.29 -22.40
C VAL A 56 -6.13 15.34 -21.30
N GLN A 57 -7.09 15.11 -20.41
CA GLN A 57 -7.36 15.93 -19.24
C GLN A 57 -7.00 15.09 -18.01
N LEU A 58 -6.09 15.57 -17.18
CA LEU A 58 -5.77 14.89 -15.93
C LEU A 58 -6.93 15.04 -14.93
N THR A 59 -7.19 13.98 -14.17
CA THR A 59 -8.11 14.02 -13.03
C THR A 59 -7.46 14.79 -11.88
N GLU A 60 -8.25 15.60 -11.19
CA GLU A 60 -7.81 16.34 -10.00
C GLU A 60 -7.38 15.37 -8.89
N GLU A 61 -6.24 15.62 -8.25
CA GLU A 61 -5.75 14.79 -7.16
C GLU A 61 -6.77 14.79 -5.99
N GLY A 62 -6.90 13.68 -5.27
CA GLY A 62 -7.91 13.52 -4.20
C GLY A 62 -9.37 13.31 -4.68
N SER A 63 -9.65 13.25 -5.99
CA SER A 63 -11.01 13.04 -6.51
C SER A 63 -11.62 11.70 -6.10
N GLU A 64 -12.90 11.70 -5.72
CA GLU A 64 -13.72 10.49 -5.57
C GLU A 64 -14.44 10.13 -6.89
N LEU A 65 -14.45 8.85 -7.26
CA LEU A 65 -15.06 8.30 -8.47
C LEU A 65 -15.95 7.09 -8.18
N ALA A 66 -16.95 6.86 -9.05
CA ALA A 66 -17.74 5.64 -9.06
C ALA A 66 -17.05 4.52 -9.86
N ILE A 67 -17.25 3.25 -9.44
CA ILE A 67 -16.77 2.08 -10.18
C ILE A 67 -17.30 2.13 -11.63
N GLY A 68 -16.39 2.07 -12.60
CA GLY A 68 -16.66 2.23 -14.03
C GLY A 68 -16.15 3.55 -14.63
N GLU A 69 -15.87 4.56 -13.80
CA GLU A 69 -15.30 5.83 -14.25
C GLU A 69 -13.77 5.76 -14.39
N THR A 70 -13.22 6.58 -15.29
CA THR A 70 -11.79 6.62 -15.61
C THR A 70 -11.11 7.79 -14.91
N ALA A 71 -9.93 7.53 -14.34
CA ALA A 71 -9.01 8.55 -13.85
C ALA A 71 -7.79 8.65 -14.77
N SER A 72 -7.32 9.86 -15.06
CA SER A 72 -6.17 10.14 -15.91
C SER A 72 -5.07 10.84 -15.09
N ALA A 73 -3.86 10.26 -15.03
CA ALA A 73 -2.78 10.81 -14.18
C ALA A 73 -1.38 10.61 -14.78
N ILE A 74 -0.42 11.46 -14.38
CA ILE A 74 1.00 11.26 -14.72
C ILE A 74 1.56 10.13 -13.85
N TYR A 75 1.87 8.99 -14.47
CA TYR A 75 2.46 7.82 -13.82
C TYR A 75 3.98 7.79 -13.95
N ARG A 76 4.66 7.72 -12.80
CA ARG A 76 6.10 7.45 -12.67
C ARG A 76 6.31 5.99 -12.27
N ALA A 77 6.48 5.10 -13.23
CA ALA A 77 6.81 3.69 -12.96
C ALA A 77 8.23 3.52 -12.40
N ASP A 78 9.17 4.36 -12.85
CA ASP A 78 10.49 4.57 -12.27
C ASP A 78 11.11 5.90 -12.78
N ARG A 79 12.44 6.06 -12.69
CA ARG A 79 13.14 7.28 -13.12
C ARG A 79 13.18 7.49 -14.65
N SER A 80 13.04 6.45 -15.46
CA SER A 80 13.08 6.52 -16.93
C SER A 80 11.76 6.17 -17.61
N ARG A 81 10.82 5.52 -16.90
CA ARG A 81 9.46 5.25 -17.37
C ARG A 81 8.47 6.19 -16.69
N VAL A 82 8.18 7.31 -17.35
CA VAL A 82 7.16 8.29 -16.98
C VAL A 82 6.22 8.52 -18.16
N SER A 83 4.91 8.46 -17.94
CA SER A 83 3.89 8.68 -18.97
C SER A 83 2.60 9.20 -18.35
N VAL A 84 1.57 9.45 -19.16
CA VAL A 84 0.19 9.62 -18.69
C VAL A 84 -0.53 8.28 -18.82
N VAL A 85 -1.35 7.93 -17.84
CA VAL A 85 -2.20 6.73 -17.86
C VAL A 85 -3.64 7.07 -17.58
N ASP A 86 -4.52 6.45 -18.35
CA ASP A 86 -5.93 6.33 -18.02
C ASP A 86 -6.15 4.99 -17.30
N VAL A 87 -6.82 5.02 -16.15
CA VAL A 87 -7.14 3.85 -15.34
C VAL A 87 -8.64 3.83 -15.07
N THR A 88 -9.31 2.73 -15.40
CA THR A 88 -10.72 2.48 -15.06
C THR A 88 -10.83 1.27 -14.13
N VAL A 89 -11.29 1.45 -12.89
CA VAL A 89 -11.69 0.32 -12.04
C VAL A 89 -13.05 -0.17 -12.53
N SER A 90 -13.08 -1.30 -13.23
CA SER A 90 -14.27 -1.81 -13.93
C SER A 90 -15.14 -2.75 -13.08
N SER A 91 -14.55 -3.45 -12.09
CA SER A 91 -15.31 -4.30 -11.16
C SER A 91 -14.48 -4.65 -9.92
N VAL A 92 -15.12 -4.79 -8.76
CA VAL A 92 -14.53 -5.33 -7.54
C VAL A 92 -15.37 -6.53 -7.09
N LEU A 93 -14.77 -7.72 -7.04
CA LEU A 93 -15.46 -8.97 -6.67
C LEU A 93 -14.81 -9.61 -5.45
N ARG A 94 -15.60 -10.09 -4.48
CA ARG A 94 -15.11 -10.84 -3.32
C ARG A 94 -14.94 -12.32 -3.66
N GLY A 95 -13.71 -12.83 -3.58
CA GLY A 95 -13.40 -14.25 -3.74
C GLY A 95 -13.58 -15.05 -2.44
N SER A 96 -13.01 -16.26 -2.42
CA SER A 96 -12.90 -17.11 -1.24
C SER A 96 -11.62 -17.95 -1.32
N ILE A 97 -10.77 -17.91 -0.28
CA ILE A 97 -9.52 -18.68 -0.25
C ILE A 97 -9.79 -20.18 -0.46
N GLY A 98 -10.62 -20.78 0.39
CA GLY A 98 -10.90 -22.22 0.37
C GLY A 98 -11.56 -22.75 -0.91
N ARG A 99 -11.98 -21.88 -1.84
CA ARG A 99 -12.51 -22.25 -3.16
C ARG A 99 -11.54 -21.91 -4.28
N ASP A 100 -11.03 -20.68 -4.30
CA ASP A 100 -10.30 -20.13 -5.43
C ASP A 100 -8.80 -20.47 -5.39
N PHE A 101 -8.24 -20.71 -4.20
CA PHE A 101 -6.80 -20.95 -3.98
C PHE A 101 -6.49 -22.44 -3.67
N THR A 102 -7.37 -23.36 -4.04
CA THR A 102 -7.24 -24.81 -3.76
C THR A 102 -5.98 -25.48 -4.33
N THR A 103 -5.26 -24.81 -5.25
CA THR A 103 -3.99 -25.27 -5.82
C THR A 103 -2.74 -24.64 -5.18
N PHE A 104 -2.91 -23.77 -4.18
CA PHE A 104 -1.82 -23.06 -3.52
C PHE A 104 -1.60 -23.62 -2.10
N ASP A 105 -0.33 -23.81 -1.73
CA ASP A 105 0.06 -23.99 -0.34
C ASP A 105 0.14 -22.59 0.31
N LEU A 106 -0.71 -22.34 1.30
CA LEU A 106 -0.90 -21.01 1.88
C LEU A 106 -0.53 -21.00 3.37
N PRO A 107 0.27 -20.02 3.83
CA PRO A 107 0.45 -19.78 5.26
C PRO A 107 -0.90 -19.48 5.94
N GLU A 108 -1.06 -19.92 7.19
CA GLU A 108 -2.29 -19.76 8.00
C GLU A 108 -2.86 -18.32 7.96
N LYS A 109 -2.01 -17.31 8.14
CA LYS A 109 -2.41 -15.89 8.06
C LYS A 109 -2.97 -15.45 6.71
N VAL A 110 -2.62 -16.14 5.62
CA VAL A 110 -3.18 -15.88 4.28
C VAL A 110 -4.46 -16.70 4.08
N ALA A 111 -4.58 -17.86 4.72
CA ALA A 111 -5.77 -18.70 4.67
C ALA A 111 -7.01 -18.01 5.28
N GLU A 112 -6.80 -17.15 6.27
CA GLU A 112 -7.83 -16.33 6.95
C GLU A 112 -8.26 -15.09 6.15
N GLN A 113 -7.48 -14.65 5.15
CA GLN A 113 -7.72 -13.40 4.44
C GLN A 113 -8.92 -13.49 3.48
N THR A 114 -9.58 -12.36 3.23
CA THR A 114 -10.59 -12.23 2.18
C THR A 114 -9.92 -11.74 0.87
N PRO A 115 -9.91 -12.54 -0.21
CA PRO A 115 -9.43 -12.08 -1.50
C PRO A 115 -10.48 -11.20 -2.19
N TYR A 116 -10.00 -10.13 -2.82
CA TYR A 116 -10.76 -9.24 -3.69
C TYR A 116 -10.09 -9.23 -5.08
N TYR A 117 -10.88 -9.46 -6.12
CA TYR A 117 -10.46 -9.42 -7.51
C TYR A 117 -10.92 -8.12 -8.14
N VAL A 118 -9.97 -7.21 -8.39
CA VAL A 118 -10.22 -5.88 -8.91
C VAL A 118 -9.82 -5.86 -10.38
N ARG A 119 -10.81 -5.72 -11.27
CA ARG A 119 -10.57 -5.61 -12.71
C ARG A 119 -10.32 -4.17 -13.07
N VAL A 120 -9.14 -3.90 -13.61
CA VAL A 120 -8.75 -2.56 -14.07
C VAL A 120 -8.50 -2.58 -15.58
N ARG A 121 -8.93 -1.53 -16.27
CA ARG A 121 -8.46 -1.19 -17.61
C ARG A 121 -7.39 -0.11 -17.46
N VAL A 122 -6.27 -0.28 -18.13
CA VAL A 122 -5.18 0.70 -18.16
C VAL A 122 -4.90 1.02 -19.62
N THR A 123 -4.81 2.30 -19.95
CA THR A 123 -4.33 2.80 -21.24
C THR A 123 -3.13 3.70 -21.02
N ASN A 124 -2.14 3.62 -21.91
CA ASN A 124 -0.98 4.50 -21.88
C ASN A 124 -1.21 5.73 -22.78
N ASP A 125 -1.82 6.77 -22.25
CA ASP A 125 -2.18 7.97 -23.01
C ASP A 125 -1.07 9.02 -23.11
N GLY A 126 0.10 8.76 -22.50
CA GLY A 126 1.30 9.59 -22.67
C GLY A 126 2.35 9.02 -23.63
N PRO A 127 3.45 9.76 -23.84
CA PRO A 127 4.50 9.37 -24.79
C PRO A 127 5.49 8.32 -24.26
N GLY A 128 5.51 8.04 -22.95
CA GLY A 128 6.50 7.18 -22.33
C GLY A 128 6.12 5.68 -22.38
N PRO A 129 7.08 4.76 -22.52
CA PRO A 129 6.81 3.34 -22.46
C PRO A 129 6.57 2.88 -21.02
N LEU A 130 5.56 2.03 -20.81
CA LEU A 130 5.19 1.47 -19.50
C LEU A 130 5.29 -0.07 -19.47
N ALA A 131 6.03 -0.64 -20.43
CA ALA A 131 6.25 -2.08 -20.55
C ALA A 131 6.78 -2.67 -19.23
N GLY A 132 6.12 -3.71 -18.72
CA GLY A 132 6.50 -4.37 -17.46
C GLY A 132 6.34 -3.51 -16.19
N ALA A 133 5.68 -2.35 -16.23
CA ALA A 133 5.38 -1.58 -15.03
C ALA A 133 4.26 -2.26 -14.21
N ALA A 134 4.27 -2.07 -12.89
CA ALA A 134 3.11 -2.40 -12.08
C ALA A 134 1.92 -1.50 -12.48
N VAL A 135 0.69 -1.92 -12.17
CA VAL A 135 -0.43 -0.97 -12.22
C VAL A 135 -0.38 -0.14 -10.92
N PRO A 136 -0.42 1.21 -10.97
CA PRO A 136 -0.30 2.08 -9.79
C PRO A 136 -1.59 2.14 -8.94
N VAL A 137 -2.16 0.97 -8.63
CA VAL A 137 -3.46 0.84 -7.96
C VAL A 137 -3.30 0.06 -6.66
N TYR A 138 -3.84 0.65 -5.60
CA TYR A 138 -3.80 0.19 -4.22
C TYR A 138 -5.23 -0.04 -3.72
N ALA A 139 -5.40 -0.80 -2.64
CA ALA A 139 -6.64 -0.85 -1.88
C ALA A 139 -6.47 -0.04 -0.59
N LEU A 140 -7.49 0.72 -0.17
CA LEU A 140 -7.63 1.25 1.18
C LEU A 140 -8.70 0.43 1.91
N ASP A 141 -8.42 0.02 3.14
CA ASP A 141 -9.33 -0.77 3.95
C ASP A 141 -9.99 -0.01 5.12
N SER A 142 -10.93 -0.68 5.77
CA SER A 142 -11.68 -0.16 6.92
C SER A 142 -10.89 0.06 8.20
N THR A 143 -9.57 -0.11 8.17
CA THR A 143 -8.63 0.30 9.22
C THR A 143 -7.82 1.54 8.84
N ALA A 144 -8.14 2.17 7.69
CA ALA A 144 -7.36 3.22 7.04
C ALA A 144 -5.95 2.79 6.61
N THR A 145 -5.73 1.48 6.41
CA THR A 145 -4.48 0.95 5.86
C THR A 145 -4.61 0.85 4.34
N TYR A 146 -3.65 1.43 3.60
CA TYR A 146 -3.54 1.20 2.16
C TYR A 146 -2.42 0.21 1.83
N PHE A 147 -2.64 -0.65 0.83
CA PHE A 147 -1.69 -1.69 0.45
C PHE A 147 -1.73 -2.02 -1.06
N PRO A 148 -0.59 -2.42 -1.65
CA PRO A 148 -0.50 -2.75 -3.08
C PRO A 148 -1.17 -4.09 -3.41
N ALA A 149 -1.38 -4.33 -4.70
CA ALA A 149 -1.85 -5.62 -5.18
C ALA A 149 -0.87 -6.76 -4.83
N THR A 150 -1.39 -7.87 -4.35
CA THR A 150 -0.64 -9.08 -4.03
C THR A 150 -0.09 -9.74 -5.28
N SER A 151 1.21 -10.03 -5.28
CA SER A 151 1.85 -10.88 -6.28
C SER A 151 1.83 -12.34 -5.82
N LEU A 152 1.41 -13.25 -6.70
CA LEU A 152 1.39 -14.69 -6.45
C LEU A 152 2.53 -15.39 -7.21
N LEU A 153 3.05 -16.46 -6.62
CA LEU A 153 3.87 -17.44 -7.33
C LEU A 153 2.95 -18.49 -7.94
N GLY A 154 2.82 -18.48 -9.27
CA GLY A 154 1.87 -19.30 -10.02
C GLY A 154 0.66 -18.52 -10.51
N THR A 155 -0.29 -19.22 -11.14
CA THR A 155 -1.44 -18.60 -11.80
C THR A 155 -2.73 -18.87 -11.03
N LEU A 156 -3.41 -17.82 -10.59
CA LEU A 156 -4.78 -17.90 -10.07
C LEU A 156 -5.77 -17.66 -11.24
N PRO A 157 -6.55 -18.66 -11.71
CA PRO A 157 -7.40 -18.47 -12.90
C PRO A 157 -8.45 -17.37 -12.75
N ALA A 158 -8.95 -17.15 -11.53
CA ALA A 158 -9.88 -16.07 -11.21
C ALA A 158 -9.27 -14.67 -11.40
N CYS A 159 -7.96 -14.53 -11.17
CA CYS A 159 -7.24 -13.27 -11.24
C CYS A 159 -5.77 -13.51 -11.63
N PRO A 160 -5.44 -13.64 -12.94
CA PRO A 160 -4.10 -13.99 -13.39
C PRO A 160 -2.98 -13.01 -13.03
N GLY A 161 -3.32 -11.80 -12.55
CA GLY A 161 -2.35 -10.85 -12.01
C GLY A 161 -1.40 -10.25 -13.05
N GLY A 162 -0.22 -9.88 -12.55
CA GLY A 162 0.95 -9.50 -13.34
C GLY A 162 1.04 -8.01 -13.72
N PRO A 163 2.24 -7.55 -14.11
CA PRO A 163 2.48 -6.19 -14.58
C PRO A 163 1.83 -5.92 -15.95
N LEU A 164 1.87 -4.67 -16.38
CA LEU A 164 1.60 -4.27 -17.77
C LEU A 164 2.50 -5.09 -18.74
N PRO A 165 1.99 -5.43 -19.94
CA PRO A 165 2.66 -6.38 -20.82
C PRO A 165 4.00 -5.83 -21.36
N MET A 166 4.73 -6.68 -22.07
CA MET A 166 5.88 -6.26 -22.87
C MET A 166 5.59 -6.59 -24.33
N PRO A 167 5.50 -5.61 -25.24
CA PRO A 167 5.54 -4.16 -25.00
C PRO A 167 4.27 -3.63 -24.30
N PHE A 168 4.33 -2.37 -23.86
CA PHE A 168 3.16 -1.53 -23.55
C PHE A 168 3.53 -0.08 -23.92
N ALA A 169 3.26 0.26 -25.16
CA ALA A 169 3.60 1.51 -25.86
C ALA A 169 2.48 2.57 -25.72
N PRO A 170 2.67 3.80 -26.21
CA PRO A 170 1.59 4.79 -26.26
C PRO A 170 0.36 4.27 -27.01
N GLN A 171 -0.83 4.59 -26.49
CA GLN A 171 -2.15 4.13 -26.92
C GLN A 171 -2.44 2.63 -26.76
N ASP A 172 -1.51 1.82 -26.25
CA ASP A 172 -1.83 0.45 -25.86
C ASP A 172 -2.82 0.46 -24.69
N THR A 173 -3.87 -0.36 -24.81
CA THR A 173 -4.92 -0.55 -23.79
C THR A 173 -4.89 -2.00 -23.32
N GLN A 174 -4.91 -2.21 -22.01
CA GLN A 174 -4.88 -3.56 -21.44
C GLN A 174 -5.79 -3.68 -20.21
N THR A 175 -6.57 -4.77 -20.16
CA THR A 175 -7.23 -5.19 -18.92
C THR A 175 -6.29 -6.00 -18.05
N ARG A 176 -6.24 -5.69 -16.75
CA ARG A 176 -5.57 -6.47 -15.71
C ARG A 176 -6.57 -6.88 -14.62
N CYS A 177 -6.23 -7.93 -13.90
CA CYS A 177 -6.88 -8.25 -12.63
C CYS A 177 -5.83 -8.07 -11.53
N LEU A 178 -6.17 -7.30 -10.51
CA LEU A 178 -5.36 -7.07 -9.33
C LEU A 178 -5.98 -7.86 -8.17
N LEU A 179 -5.16 -8.66 -7.51
CA LEU A 179 -5.54 -9.37 -6.30
C LEU A 179 -5.22 -8.48 -5.10
N PHE A 180 -6.18 -8.28 -4.22
CA PHE A 180 -5.97 -7.71 -2.89
C PHE A 180 -6.40 -8.72 -1.84
N LEU A 181 -5.61 -8.89 -0.80
CA LEU A 181 -5.92 -9.79 0.32
C LEU A 181 -6.21 -8.95 1.56
N ALA A 182 -7.48 -8.73 1.86
CA ALA A 182 -7.90 -8.02 3.07
C ALA A 182 -7.73 -8.94 4.30
N PRO A 183 -7.24 -8.44 5.45
CA PRO A 183 -7.24 -9.17 6.72
C PRO A 183 -8.64 -9.70 7.10
N ASP A 184 -8.71 -10.71 7.98
CA ASP A 184 -10.02 -11.17 8.47
C ASP A 184 -10.77 -10.05 9.20
N GLY A 185 -12.10 -10.03 9.06
CA GLY A 185 -12.98 -8.97 9.56
C GLY A 185 -12.84 -7.61 8.85
N VAL A 186 -11.79 -7.38 8.06
CA VAL A 186 -11.51 -6.11 7.39
C VAL A 186 -12.10 -6.10 5.97
N ARG A 187 -12.64 -4.95 5.55
CA ARG A 187 -13.18 -4.75 4.19
C ARG A 187 -12.40 -3.67 3.45
N ILE A 188 -12.19 -3.86 2.16
CA ILE A 188 -11.74 -2.79 1.26
C ILE A 188 -12.87 -1.76 1.14
N GLN A 189 -12.56 -0.49 1.35
CA GLN A 189 -13.49 0.64 1.22
C GLN A 189 -13.26 1.42 -0.07
N GLU A 190 -12.02 1.52 -0.53
CA GLU A 190 -11.65 2.22 -1.76
C GLU A 190 -10.60 1.44 -2.55
N ILE A 191 -10.62 1.62 -3.86
CA ILE A 191 -9.47 1.35 -4.72
C ILE A 191 -8.85 2.70 -5.07
N GLN A 192 -7.54 2.84 -4.99
CA GLN A 192 -6.85 4.14 -5.08
C GLN A 192 -5.79 4.14 -6.18
N LEU A 193 -5.82 5.15 -7.06
CA LEU A 193 -4.76 5.45 -8.02
C LEU A 193 -3.65 6.25 -7.30
N ARG A 194 -2.47 5.65 -7.15
CA ARG A 194 -1.27 6.27 -6.54
C ARG A 194 -0.10 6.18 -7.54
N PRO A 195 -0.03 7.12 -8.51
CA PRO A 195 0.89 7.10 -9.64
C PRO A 195 2.31 7.58 -9.30
N TYR A 196 2.51 8.19 -8.14
CA TYR A 196 3.83 8.49 -7.57
C TYR A 196 3.72 8.73 -6.06
N GLU A 197 4.86 8.77 -5.38
CA GLU A 197 4.96 9.07 -3.94
C GLU A 197 4.61 10.54 -3.66
N GLY A 198 3.75 10.79 -2.67
CA GLY A 198 3.25 12.14 -2.34
C GLY A 198 2.02 12.60 -3.12
N TYR A 199 1.50 11.81 -4.07
CA TYR A 199 0.24 12.08 -4.77
C TYR A 199 -0.99 11.88 -3.87
N ASP A 200 -1.96 12.79 -3.93
CA ASP A 200 -3.25 12.64 -3.25
C ASP A 200 -4.18 11.72 -4.08
N PRO A 201 -4.52 10.50 -3.62
CA PRO A 201 -5.10 9.47 -4.47
C PRO A 201 -6.48 9.82 -5.03
N VAL A 202 -6.63 9.63 -6.34
CA VAL A 202 -7.96 9.47 -6.95
C VAL A 202 -8.52 8.11 -6.54
N SER A 203 -9.73 8.11 -5.98
CA SER A 203 -10.26 6.99 -5.20
C SER A 203 -11.62 6.52 -5.74
N TRP A 204 -11.75 5.23 -6.03
CA TRP A 204 -13.02 4.60 -6.40
C TRP A 204 -13.68 3.94 -5.20
N THR A 205 -14.85 4.43 -4.81
CA THR A 205 -15.58 3.93 -3.65
C THR A 205 -16.13 2.52 -3.88
N VAL A 206 -15.77 1.60 -2.99
CA VAL A 206 -16.20 0.20 -3.01
C VAL A 206 -17.48 0.05 -2.18
N PRO A 207 -18.59 -0.44 -2.75
CA PRO A 207 -19.83 -0.67 -1.99
C PRO A 207 -19.63 -1.68 -0.85
N ASP A 208 -20.25 -1.43 0.31
CA ASP A 208 -20.22 -2.33 1.49
C ASP A 208 -20.59 -3.79 1.16
N ARG A 209 -21.39 -4.00 0.11
CA ARG A 209 -21.71 -5.31 -0.45
C ARG A 209 -21.25 -5.41 -1.90
N VAL A 210 -19.98 -5.78 -2.08
CA VAL A 210 -19.48 -6.25 -3.38
C VAL A 210 -20.08 -7.60 -3.76
N GLU A 211 -20.22 -7.84 -5.06
CA GLU A 211 -20.62 -9.15 -5.58
C GLU A 211 -19.55 -10.21 -5.25
N ARG A 212 -20.00 -11.45 -5.00
CA ARG A 212 -19.07 -12.58 -4.84
C ARG A 212 -18.65 -13.11 -6.20
N TYR A 213 -17.35 -13.32 -6.39
CA TYR A 213 -16.84 -14.04 -7.56
C TYR A 213 -17.50 -15.41 -7.65
N GLN A 214 -18.02 -15.69 -8.83
CA GLN A 214 -18.51 -16.99 -9.24
C GLN A 214 -17.60 -17.48 -10.37
N PRO A 215 -16.92 -18.63 -10.22
CA PRO A 215 -16.30 -19.29 -11.36
C PRO A 215 -17.35 -19.48 -12.44
N SER A 216 -17.07 -19.07 -13.67
CA SER A 216 -17.98 -19.30 -14.80
C SER A 216 -18.29 -20.79 -14.86
N GLN A 217 -19.57 -21.15 -14.74
CA GLN A 217 -20.02 -22.52 -14.98
C GLN A 217 -19.45 -23.00 -16.32
N PRO A 218 -18.91 -24.22 -16.42
CA PRO A 218 -18.63 -24.80 -17.73
C PRO A 218 -19.89 -24.70 -18.59
N PRO A 219 -19.79 -24.34 -19.88
CA PRO A 219 -20.96 -24.30 -20.75
C PRO A 219 -21.68 -25.65 -20.68
N ASP A 220 -23.01 -25.62 -20.48
CA ASP A 220 -23.84 -26.81 -20.28
C ASP A 220 -23.44 -27.91 -21.27
N GLY A 221 -22.92 -29.01 -20.74
CA GLY A 221 -22.51 -30.15 -21.55
C GLY A 221 -23.67 -30.63 -22.41
N PRO A 222 -23.40 -31.15 -23.63
CA PRO A 222 -24.45 -31.46 -24.60
C PRO A 222 -25.51 -32.36 -23.97
N LYS A 223 -26.75 -31.85 -23.88
CA LYS A 223 -27.90 -32.58 -23.32
C LYS A 223 -28.01 -33.94 -24.02
N LYS A 224 -27.74 -35.02 -23.29
CA LYS A 224 -28.00 -36.38 -23.78
C LYS A 224 -29.49 -36.48 -24.10
N ARG A 225 -29.81 -36.65 -25.38
CA ARG A 225 -31.15 -37.09 -25.80
C ARG A 225 -31.30 -38.53 -25.33
N GLY A 226 -32.20 -38.75 -24.38
CA GLY A 226 -32.87 -40.03 -24.17
C GLY A 226 -34.02 -40.21 -25.16
#